data_AF-A0AAD5WW19-F1
#
_entry.id   AF-A0AAD5WW19-F1
#
_cell.length_a   1.000
_cell.length_b   1.000
_cell.length_c   1.000
_cell.angle_alpha   90.00
_cell.angle_beta   90.00
_cell.angle_gamma   90.00
#
_symmetry.space_group_name_H-M   'P 1'
#
loop_
_entity.id
_entity.type
_entity.pdbx_description
1 polymer ?
#
loop_
_entity_poly.entity_id
_entity_poly.type
_entity_poly.pdbx_seq_one_letter_code
_entity_poly.pdbx_strand_id
1 'polypeptide(L)'
;MNLAVTIALYALICKEEGKPFKFPGNRRMWENVADMSAARNNARFQVFVSLKGAEVKKEGEEVAMFNIHDGDKVHFMDLWPKIGEYFGVPLPPNTEAFTGPDPKPGEMSVQVPLSKEMPPKKDIWNSIATKSNLDTSAFEYATWEFAEFATGRTWPDDGDMTRAREAGWDVTVDTWQMWKETFDKMKELKIIPA
;
A
#
# COMPACT_ATOMS: atom_id res chain seq x y z
N MET A 1 0.24 3.23 9.66
CA MET A 1 0.97 2.07 9.09
C MET A 1 1.33 2.43 7.65
N ASN A 2 2.44 1.96 7.11
CA ASN A 2 2.94 2.44 5.81
C ASN A 2 3.21 1.28 4.86
N LEU A 3 2.25 1.03 3.95
CA LEU A 3 2.41 -0.02 2.95
C LEU A 3 3.48 0.36 1.92
N ALA A 4 3.53 1.62 1.47
CA ALA A 4 4.44 2.04 0.40
C ALA A 4 5.91 1.79 0.71
N VAL A 5 6.40 2.23 1.88
CA VAL A 5 7.82 2.02 2.25
C VAL A 5 8.15 0.54 2.38
N THR A 6 7.22 -0.23 2.96
CA THR A 6 7.38 -1.68 3.18
C THR A 6 7.52 -2.42 1.85
N ILE A 7 6.67 -2.09 0.88
CA ILE A 7 6.68 -2.72 -0.45
C ILE A 7 7.88 -2.26 -1.29
N ALA A 8 8.29 -1.00 -1.18
CA ALA A 8 9.50 -0.51 -1.83
C ALA A 8 10.76 -1.24 -1.36
N LEU A 9 10.92 -1.42 -0.04
CA LEU A 9 12.03 -2.16 0.54
C LEU A 9 12.02 -3.63 0.11
N TYR A 10 10.84 -4.27 0.10
CA TYR A 10 10.69 -5.64 -0.40
C TYR A 10 11.10 -5.76 -1.88
N ALA A 11 10.64 -4.84 -2.75
CA ALA A 11 10.98 -4.83 -4.16
C ALA A 11 12.50 -4.67 -4.40
N LEU A 12 13.14 -3.77 -3.65
CA LEU A 12 14.57 -3.50 -3.75
C LEU A 12 15.42 -4.69 -3.26
N ILE A 13 14.99 -5.36 -2.20
CA ILE A 13 15.65 -6.58 -1.71
C ILE A 13 15.49 -7.72 -2.73
N CYS A 14 14.29 -7.92 -3.30
CA CYS A 14 14.08 -8.88 -4.40
C CYS A 14 15.03 -8.59 -5.56
N LYS A 15 15.17 -7.32 -5.94
CA LYS A 15 16.05 -6.88 -7.03
C LYS A 15 17.53 -7.19 -6.73
N GLU A 16 18.02 -6.87 -5.54
CA GLU A 16 19.42 -7.15 -5.14
C GLU A 16 19.69 -8.65 -5.07
N GLU A 17 18.70 -9.46 -4.67
CA GLU A 17 18.81 -10.92 -4.64
C GLU A 17 18.62 -11.59 -6.02
N GLY A 18 18.25 -10.83 -7.06
CA GLY A 18 17.90 -11.39 -8.37
C GLY A 18 16.66 -12.28 -8.34
N LYS A 19 15.75 -12.07 -7.38
CA LYS A 19 14.53 -12.86 -7.19
C LYS A 19 13.31 -12.14 -7.77
N PRO A 20 12.30 -12.89 -8.24
CA PRO A 20 11.06 -12.28 -8.69
C PRO A 20 10.33 -11.58 -7.54
N PHE A 21 9.65 -10.48 -7.85
CA PHE A 21 8.84 -9.70 -6.92
C PHE A 21 7.44 -10.29 -6.79
N LYS A 22 7.36 -11.37 -6.01
CA LYS A 22 6.13 -12.14 -5.79
C LYS A 22 5.14 -11.37 -4.92
N PHE A 23 3.86 -11.36 -5.28
CA PHE A 23 2.83 -10.78 -4.42
C PHE A 23 2.77 -11.56 -3.09
N PRO A 24 2.92 -10.91 -1.92
CA PRO A 24 3.08 -11.63 -0.66
C PRO A 24 1.78 -12.25 -0.14
N GLY A 25 0.65 -11.70 -0.56
CA GLY A 25 -0.68 -12.11 -0.15
C GLY A 25 -1.19 -13.40 -0.79
N ASN A 26 -2.50 -13.45 -1.01
CA ASN A 26 -3.17 -14.59 -1.63
C ASN A 26 -3.93 -14.18 -2.90
N ARG A 27 -4.40 -15.17 -3.66
CA ARG A 27 -5.12 -14.97 -4.91
C ARG A 27 -6.42 -14.17 -4.75
N ARG A 28 -7.14 -14.33 -3.64
CA ARG A 28 -8.37 -13.57 -3.41
C ARG A 28 -8.09 -12.09 -3.26
N MET A 29 -7.09 -11.69 -2.46
CA MET A 29 -6.74 -10.28 -2.32
C MET A 29 -6.16 -9.69 -3.61
N TRP A 30 -5.46 -10.50 -4.39
CA TRP A 30 -4.96 -10.13 -5.71
C TRP A 30 -6.09 -9.68 -6.65
N GLU A 31 -7.21 -10.42 -6.64
CA GLU A 31 -8.38 -10.21 -7.50
C GLU A 31 -9.47 -9.34 -6.85
N ASN A 32 -9.50 -9.20 -5.52
CA ASN A 32 -10.49 -8.39 -4.81
C ASN A 32 -10.23 -6.89 -5.00
N VAL A 33 -11.31 -6.12 -4.85
CA VAL A 33 -11.20 -4.67 -4.68
C VAL A 33 -10.49 -4.39 -3.36
N ALA A 34 -9.52 -3.49 -3.43
CA ALA A 34 -8.91 -2.82 -2.31
C ALA A 34 -9.16 -1.32 -2.47
N ASP A 35 -9.45 -0.64 -1.37
CA ASP A 35 -9.30 0.80 -1.28
C ASP A 35 -7.91 1.17 -0.72
N MET A 36 -7.47 2.36 -1.06
CA MET A 36 -6.24 2.97 -0.57
C MET A 36 -6.57 4.37 -0.07
N SER A 37 -5.91 4.81 1.00
CA SER A 37 -6.12 6.14 1.56
C SER A 37 -4.80 6.91 1.57
N ALA A 38 -4.50 7.61 0.48
CA ALA A 38 -3.29 8.40 0.37
C ALA A 38 -3.24 9.49 1.45
N ALA A 39 -2.09 9.63 2.12
CA ALA A 39 -1.94 10.58 3.23
C ALA A 39 -2.24 12.03 2.82
N ARG A 40 -1.87 12.44 1.60
CA ARG A 40 -2.20 13.78 1.07
C ARG A 40 -3.70 13.96 0.86
N ASN A 41 -4.39 12.94 0.37
CA ASN A 41 -5.83 12.98 0.16
C ASN A 41 -6.57 13.07 1.51
N ASN A 42 -6.17 12.26 2.49
CA ASN A 42 -6.67 12.32 3.87
C ASN A 42 -6.47 13.71 4.50
N ALA A 43 -5.28 14.30 4.33
CA ALA A 43 -4.99 15.63 4.86
C ALA A 43 -5.87 16.71 4.20
N ARG A 44 -6.07 16.65 2.88
CA ARG A 44 -6.97 17.58 2.17
C ARG A 44 -8.42 17.42 2.66
N PHE A 45 -8.88 16.19 2.87
CA PHE A 45 -10.22 15.92 3.41
C PHE A 45 -10.37 16.48 4.83
N GLN A 46 -9.37 16.30 5.70
CA GLN A 46 -9.38 16.86 7.06
C GLN A 46 -9.47 18.39 7.06
N VAL A 47 -8.72 19.06 6.17
CA VAL A 47 -8.81 20.51 5.98
C VAL A 47 -10.21 20.89 5.48
N PHE A 48 -10.74 20.17 4.50
CA PHE A 48 -12.08 20.40 3.96
C PHE A 48 -13.17 20.34 5.05
N VAL A 49 -13.24 19.27 5.84
CA VAL A 49 -14.25 19.13 6.90
C VAL A 49 -14.07 20.18 8.00
N SER A 50 -12.82 20.56 8.29
CA SER A 50 -12.50 21.58 9.28
C SER A 50 -12.97 22.97 8.85
N LEU A 51 -12.81 23.31 7.57
CA LEU A 51 -13.27 24.58 7.01
C LEU A 51 -14.79 24.65 6.86
N LYS A 52 -15.45 23.53 6.56
CA LYS A 52 -16.91 23.44 6.49
C LYS A 52 -17.60 23.50 7.86
N GLY A 53 -16.93 23.05 8.92
CA GLY A 53 -17.42 23.19 10.28
C GLY A 53 -18.78 22.52 10.51
N ALA A 54 -19.75 23.25 11.06
CA ALA A 54 -21.07 22.70 11.38
C ALA A 54 -21.89 22.29 10.14
N GLU A 55 -21.57 22.78 8.94
CA GLU A 55 -22.30 22.48 7.70
C GLU A 55 -22.25 20.99 7.31
N VAL A 56 -21.25 20.23 7.79
CA VAL A 56 -21.12 18.81 7.45
C VAL A 56 -21.92 17.89 8.39
N LYS A 57 -22.58 18.45 9.41
CA LYS A 57 -23.43 17.71 10.36
C LYS A 57 -24.86 17.62 9.83
N LYS A 58 -25.49 16.46 10.01
CA LYS A 58 -26.94 16.32 9.82
C LYS A 58 -27.67 16.90 11.04
N GLU A 59 -28.94 17.25 10.86
CA GLU A 59 -29.76 17.79 11.95
C GLU A 59 -29.80 16.84 13.16
N GLY A 60 -29.54 17.38 14.35
CA GLY A 60 -29.49 16.61 15.60
C GLY A 60 -28.17 15.87 15.87
N GLU A 61 -27.17 15.93 15.00
CA GLU A 61 -25.88 15.29 15.24
C GLU A 61 -24.91 16.16 16.05
N GLU A 62 -24.32 15.59 17.09
CA GLU A 62 -23.24 16.24 17.83
C GLU A 62 -21.89 16.13 17.11
N VAL A 63 -21.63 15.01 16.44
CA VAL A 63 -20.38 14.70 15.72
C VAL A 63 -20.69 14.06 14.38
N ALA A 64 -20.03 14.54 13.32
CA ALA A 64 -20.07 13.91 12.01
C ALA A 64 -18.88 12.95 11.85
N MET A 65 -19.14 11.73 11.39
CA MET A 65 -18.12 10.70 11.11
C MET A 65 -18.11 10.38 9.62
N PHE A 66 -16.93 10.15 9.04
CA PHE A 66 -16.76 9.93 7.61
C PHE A 66 -15.75 8.81 7.36
N ASN A 67 -16.03 7.98 6.35
CA ASN A 67 -14.99 7.20 5.70
C ASN A 67 -14.27 8.08 4.66
N ILE A 68 -12.99 7.82 4.44
CA ILE A 68 -12.21 8.48 3.39
C ILE A 68 -11.17 7.52 2.80
N HIS A 69 -11.21 7.40 1.48
CA HIS A 69 -10.21 6.72 0.66
C HIS A 69 -10.06 7.47 -0.67
N ASP A 70 -9.24 6.96 -1.56
CA ASP A 70 -8.84 7.63 -2.80
C ASP A 70 -9.96 7.72 -3.85
N GLY A 71 -11.06 7.00 -3.64
CA GLY A 71 -12.29 7.09 -4.43
C GLY A 71 -12.28 6.31 -5.74
N ASP A 72 -11.13 5.76 -6.14
CA ASP A 72 -11.05 4.73 -7.17
C ASP A 72 -11.17 3.33 -6.53
N LYS A 73 -11.44 2.33 -7.38
CA LYS A 73 -11.45 0.91 -7.00
C LYS A 73 -10.22 0.27 -7.62
N VAL A 74 -9.33 -0.24 -6.79
CA VAL A 74 -8.09 -0.86 -7.28
C VAL A 74 -8.04 -2.34 -6.97
N HIS A 75 -7.34 -3.07 -7.83
CA HIS A 75 -6.99 -4.46 -7.61
C HIS A 75 -5.47 -4.57 -7.55
N PHE A 76 -4.94 -5.40 -6.66
CA PHE A 76 -3.50 -5.64 -6.62
C PHE A 76 -2.98 -6.25 -7.94
N MET A 77 -3.84 -6.97 -8.68
CA MET A 77 -3.47 -7.49 -10.00
C MET A 77 -3.11 -6.42 -11.03
N ASP A 78 -3.66 -5.22 -10.91
CA ASP A 78 -3.34 -4.09 -11.78
C ASP A 78 -2.23 -3.20 -11.21
N LEU A 79 -2.17 -3.10 -9.87
CA LEU A 79 -1.22 -2.23 -9.17
C LEU A 79 0.18 -2.84 -9.08
N TRP A 80 0.27 -4.13 -8.75
CA TRP A 80 1.55 -4.80 -8.47
C TRP A 80 2.49 -4.86 -9.67
N PRO A 81 2.03 -5.12 -10.91
CA PRO A 81 2.88 -5.05 -12.09
C PRO A 81 3.51 -3.66 -12.28
N LYS A 82 2.74 -2.58 -12.04
CA LYS A 82 3.24 -1.20 -12.13
C LYS A 82 4.32 -0.93 -11.08
N ILE A 83 4.16 -1.45 -9.86
CA ILE A 83 5.18 -1.36 -8.81
C ILE A 83 6.46 -2.11 -9.25
N GLY A 84 6.31 -3.33 -9.76
CA GLY A 84 7.45 -4.12 -10.27
C GLY A 84 8.20 -3.39 -11.39
N GLU A 85 7.48 -2.82 -12.36
CA GLU A 85 8.04 -2.00 -13.44
C GLU A 85 8.79 -0.78 -12.89
N TYR A 86 8.19 -0.04 -11.96
CA TYR A 86 8.80 1.16 -11.36
C TYR A 86 10.14 0.85 -10.68
N PHE A 87 10.24 -0.29 -9.98
CA PHE A 87 11.50 -0.71 -9.36
C PHE A 87 12.43 -1.47 -10.32
N GLY A 88 11.98 -1.81 -11.52
CA GLY A 88 12.71 -2.64 -12.48
C GLY A 88 12.98 -4.04 -11.93
N VAL A 89 12.00 -4.64 -11.25
CA VAL A 89 12.06 -6.01 -10.72
C VAL A 89 10.92 -6.83 -11.35
N PRO A 90 11.23 -7.96 -12.01
CA PRO A 90 10.20 -8.74 -12.69
C PRO A 90 9.30 -9.45 -11.67
N LEU A 91 8.01 -9.57 -12.02
CA LEU A 91 7.09 -10.46 -11.32
C LEU A 91 7.41 -11.92 -11.68
N PRO A 92 7.02 -12.90 -10.85
CA PRO A 92 7.11 -14.31 -11.22
C PRO A 92 6.21 -14.61 -12.43
N PRO A 93 6.51 -15.66 -13.22
CA PRO A 93 5.58 -16.16 -14.24
C PRO A 93 4.20 -16.44 -13.63
N ASN A 94 3.12 -16.27 -14.41
CA ASN A 94 1.74 -16.48 -13.92
C ASN A 94 1.53 -17.86 -13.29
N THR A 95 2.22 -18.90 -13.79
CA THR A 95 2.18 -20.27 -13.24
C THR A 95 2.78 -20.39 -11.84
N GLU A 96 3.57 -19.41 -11.41
CA GLU A 96 4.28 -19.38 -10.11
C GLU A 96 3.79 -18.24 -9.20
N ALA A 97 2.86 -17.40 -9.70
CA ALA A 97 2.31 -16.26 -8.98
C ALA A 97 1.63 -16.67 -7.67
N PHE A 98 0.94 -17.82 -7.69
CA PHE A 98 0.27 -18.41 -6.52
C PHE A 98 0.57 -19.91 -6.45
N THR A 99 1.29 -20.32 -5.40
CA THR A 99 1.77 -21.71 -5.25
C THR A 99 1.12 -22.45 -4.08
N GLY A 100 0.33 -21.76 -3.26
CA GLY A 100 -0.41 -22.34 -2.14
C GLY A 100 -1.89 -22.60 -2.49
N PRO A 101 -2.63 -23.28 -1.60
CA PRO A 101 -4.07 -23.46 -1.76
C PRO A 101 -4.79 -22.11 -1.68
N ASP A 102 -5.90 -21.99 -2.41
CA ASP A 102 -6.77 -20.82 -2.29
C ASP A 102 -7.40 -20.78 -0.88
N PRO A 103 -7.19 -19.69 -0.11
CA PRO A 103 -7.74 -19.60 1.24
C PRO A 103 -9.26 -19.49 1.22
N LYS A 104 -9.93 -19.85 2.31
CA LYS A 104 -11.39 -19.69 2.41
C LYS A 104 -11.74 -18.22 2.67
N PRO A 105 -12.91 -17.75 2.20
CA PRO A 105 -13.41 -16.42 2.58
C PRO A 105 -13.47 -16.24 4.10
N GLY A 106 -12.96 -15.12 4.59
CA GLY A 106 -12.90 -14.81 6.03
C GLY A 106 -11.63 -15.30 6.73
N GLU A 107 -10.81 -16.12 6.08
CA GLU A 107 -9.49 -16.52 6.58
C GLU A 107 -8.42 -15.55 6.05
N MET A 108 -7.42 -15.22 6.86
CA MET A 108 -6.23 -14.53 6.37
C MET A 108 -5.18 -15.54 5.94
N SER A 109 -4.51 -15.26 4.83
CA SER A 109 -3.41 -16.08 4.32
C SER A 109 -2.43 -15.25 3.50
N VAL A 110 -1.15 -15.50 3.72
CA VAL A 110 -0.03 -14.94 2.94
C VAL A 110 0.82 -16.09 2.42
N GLN A 111 1.34 -15.95 1.20
CA GLN A 111 2.27 -16.92 0.61
C GLN A 111 3.74 -16.53 0.80
N VAL A 112 4.02 -15.25 1.08
CA VAL A 112 5.33 -14.75 1.49
C VAL A 112 5.17 -14.09 2.86
N PRO A 113 5.56 -14.76 3.96
CA PRO A 113 5.51 -14.17 5.30
C PRO A 113 6.63 -13.14 5.47
N LEU A 114 6.41 -11.92 4.95
CA LEU A 114 7.33 -10.78 5.03
C LEU A 114 7.86 -10.51 6.44
N SER A 115 7.04 -10.65 7.48
CA SER A 115 7.43 -10.44 8.88
C SER A 115 8.49 -11.45 9.36
N LYS A 116 8.59 -12.61 8.71
CA LYS A 116 9.60 -13.63 8.98
C LYS A 116 10.77 -13.57 8.00
N GLU A 117 10.49 -13.33 6.73
CA GLU A 117 11.49 -13.39 5.67
C GLU A 117 12.34 -12.13 5.53
N MET A 118 11.79 -10.95 5.84
CA MET A 118 12.50 -9.68 5.64
C MET A 118 13.50 -9.37 6.76
N PRO A 119 13.22 -9.54 8.07
CA PRO A 119 14.18 -9.16 9.12
C PRO A 119 15.57 -9.79 8.98
N PRO A 120 15.74 -11.09 8.61
CA PRO A 120 17.05 -11.67 8.35
C PRO A 120 17.81 -11.05 7.17
N LYS A 121 17.13 -10.29 6.30
CA LYS A 121 17.69 -9.63 5.11
C LYS A 121 18.08 -8.17 5.37
N LYS A 122 18.04 -7.70 6.62
CA LYS A 122 18.42 -6.32 6.99
C LYS A 122 19.82 -5.94 6.49
N ASP A 123 20.77 -6.87 6.48
CA ASP A 123 22.13 -6.60 5.98
C ASP A 123 22.18 -6.36 4.46
N ILE A 124 21.27 -6.98 3.70
CA ILE A 124 21.11 -6.70 2.26
C ILE A 124 20.67 -5.25 2.08
N TRP A 125 19.67 -4.79 2.84
CA TRP A 125 19.27 -3.39 2.83
C TRP A 125 20.42 -2.45 3.21
N ASN A 126 21.13 -2.73 4.29
CA ASN A 126 22.26 -1.91 4.74
C ASN A 126 23.32 -1.74 3.65
N SER A 127 23.58 -2.81 2.87
CA SER A 127 24.47 -2.79 1.72
C SER A 127 23.94 -1.88 0.60
N ILE A 128 22.66 -2.02 0.20
CA ILE A 128 22.01 -1.15 -0.80
C ILE A 128 22.08 0.32 -0.38
N ALA A 129 21.72 0.59 0.89
CA ALA A 129 21.68 1.93 1.46
C ALA A 129 23.06 2.58 1.51
N THR A 130 24.08 1.83 1.93
CA THR A 130 25.46 2.33 1.98
C THR A 130 26.00 2.62 0.59
N LYS A 131 25.81 1.71 -0.39
CA LYS A 131 26.25 1.90 -1.78
C LYS A 131 25.62 3.14 -2.43
N SER A 132 24.37 3.46 -2.05
CA SER A 132 23.57 4.52 -2.67
C SER A 132 23.45 5.79 -1.80
N ASN A 133 24.19 5.88 -0.69
CA ASN A 133 24.14 7.00 0.27
C ASN A 133 22.72 7.32 0.76
N LEU A 134 22.00 6.29 1.23
CA LEU A 134 20.62 6.36 1.71
C LEU A 134 20.53 6.25 3.24
N ASP A 135 19.34 6.50 3.76
CA ASP A 135 18.99 6.26 5.15
C ASP A 135 19.01 4.74 5.46
N THR A 136 20.03 4.31 6.20
CA THR A 136 20.16 2.90 6.63
C THR A 136 19.06 2.49 7.61
N SER A 137 18.46 3.45 8.33
CA SER A 137 17.34 3.18 9.25
C SER A 137 16.00 2.99 8.55
N ALA A 138 15.92 3.21 7.24
CA ALA A 138 14.69 3.05 6.47
C ALA A 138 14.06 1.65 6.61
N PHE A 139 14.87 0.62 6.82
CA PHE A 139 14.39 -0.74 7.08
C PHE A 139 13.45 -0.82 8.29
N GLU A 140 13.66 0.02 9.30
CA GLU A 140 12.82 0.08 10.51
C GLU A 140 11.49 0.80 10.28
N TYR A 141 11.34 1.55 9.18
CA TYR A 141 10.07 2.18 8.82
C TYR A 141 9.07 1.17 8.22
N ALA A 142 9.55 -0.01 7.85
CA ALA A 142 8.72 -1.07 7.30
C ALA A 142 7.77 -1.64 8.35
N THR A 143 6.50 -1.77 7.97
CA THR A 143 5.47 -2.41 8.78
C THR A 143 5.11 -3.76 8.14
N TRP A 144 5.97 -4.77 8.33
CA TRP A 144 5.88 -6.06 7.65
C TRP A 144 4.57 -6.82 7.93
N GLU A 145 4.19 -6.92 9.21
CA GLU A 145 2.92 -7.57 9.62
C GLU A 145 1.70 -6.83 9.06
N PHE A 146 1.78 -5.50 8.93
CA PHE A 146 0.71 -4.74 8.28
C PHE A 146 0.64 -5.01 6.78
N ALA A 147 1.77 -5.17 6.09
CA ALA A 147 1.76 -5.54 4.68
C ALA A 147 1.18 -6.95 4.48
N GLU A 148 1.48 -7.89 5.39
CA GLU A 148 0.86 -9.21 5.43
C GLU A 148 -0.65 -9.12 5.68
N PHE A 149 -1.10 -8.26 6.59
CA PHE A 149 -2.52 -8.01 6.78
C PHE A 149 -3.16 -7.43 5.52
N ALA A 150 -2.63 -6.34 4.98
CA ALA A 150 -3.21 -5.62 3.84
C ALA A 150 -3.33 -6.51 2.59
N THR A 151 -2.35 -7.39 2.36
CA THR A 151 -2.31 -8.30 1.20
C THR A 151 -2.90 -9.68 1.47
N GLY A 152 -3.03 -10.07 2.74
CA GLY A 152 -3.41 -11.42 3.15
C GLY A 152 -4.88 -11.60 3.49
N ARG A 153 -5.69 -10.54 3.48
CA ARG A 153 -7.16 -10.64 3.62
C ARG A 153 -7.77 -11.45 2.48
N THR A 154 -8.98 -11.97 2.67
CA THR A 154 -9.72 -12.71 1.62
C THR A 154 -11.05 -12.08 1.26
N TRP A 155 -11.38 -10.97 1.90
CA TRP A 155 -12.54 -10.13 1.63
C TRP A 155 -12.09 -8.82 0.97
N PRO A 156 -12.97 -8.18 0.19
CA PRO A 156 -12.69 -6.87 -0.37
C PRO A 156 -12.69 -5.78 0.71
N ASP A 157 -12.04 -4.66 0.40
CA ASP A 157 -12.09 -3.42 1.19
C ASP A 157 -12.61 -2.31 0.28
N ASP A 158 -13.72 -1.69 0.67
CA ASP A 158 -14.40 -0.62 -0.09
C ASP A 158 -15.25 0.20 0.88
N GLY A 159 -14.64 1.22 1.49
CA GLY A 159 -15.31 2.08 2.47
C GLY A 159 -16.35 3.00 1.84
N ASP A 160 -17.60 2.97 2.32
CA ASP A 160 -18.65 3.84 1.79
C ASP A 160 -18.35 5.34 2.05
N MET A 161 -18.03 6.08 0.98
CA MET A 161 -17.81 7.52 1.01
C MET A 161 -19.05 8.36 0.73
N THR A 162 -20.25 7.78 0.63
CA THR A 162 -21.50 8.49 0.32
C THR A 162 -21.66 9.74 1.19
N ARG A 163 -21.42 9.63 2.49
CA ARG A 163 -21.52 10.77 3.41
C ARG A 163 -20.50 11.88 3.14
N ALA A 164 -19.27 11.54 2.73
CA ALA A 164 -18.27 12.52 2.33
C ALA A 164 -18.69 13.20 1.02
N ARG A 165 -19.24 12.43 0.06
CA ARG A 165 -19.78 12.96 -1.21
C ARG A 165 -20.96 13.91 -0.96
N GLU A 166 -21.89 13.53 -0.09
CA GLU A 166 -23.03 14.37 0.33
C GLU A 166 -22.58 15.70 0.97
N ALA A 167 -21.48 15.68 1.71
CA ALA A 167 -20.90 16.89 2.30
C ALA A 167 -20.20 17.80 1.26
N GLY A 168 -20.06 17.36 0.00
CA GLY A 168 -19.44 18.10 -1.09
C GLY A 168 -17.99 17.72 -1.40
N TRP A 169 -17.48 16.61 -0.83
CA TRP A 169 -16.16 16.10 -1.19
C TRP A 169 -16.24 15.31 -2.49
N ASP A 170 -15.87 15.91 -3.62
CA ASP A 170 -15.93 15.32 -4.96
C ASP A 170 -14.56 14.82 -5.50
N VAL A 171 -13.52 14.89 -4.66
CA VAL A 171 -12.16 14.48 -5.03
C VAL A 171 -12.06 12.96 -5.19
N THR A 172 -11.50 12.54 -6.31
CA THR A 172 -10.99 11.19 -6.55
C THR A 172 -9.55 11.33 -7.00
N VAL A 173 -8.66 10.49 -6.47
CA VAL A 173 -7.24 10.46 -6.86
C VAL A 173 -6.92 9.12 -7.52
N ASP A 174 -6.02 9.15 -8.50
CA ASP A 174 -5.49 7.92 -9.10
C ASP A 174 -4.53 7.28 -8.09
N THR A 175 -4.90 6.12 -7.57
CA THR A 175 -4.11 5.38 -6.58
C THR A 175 -2.70 5.09 -7.10
N TRP A 176 -2.52 4.72 -8.38
CA TRP A 176 -1.19 4.48 -8.92
C TRP A 176 -0.33 5.76 -8.90
N GLN A 177 -0.91 6.91 -9.26
CA GLN A 177 -0.18 8.17 -9.16
C GLN A 177 0.22 8.48 -7.72
N MET A 178 -0.65 8.22 -6.74
CA MET A 178 -0.31 8.41 -5.31
C MET A 178 0.82 7.48 -4.85
N TRP A 179 0.83 6.22 -5.30
CA TRP A 179 1.93 5.30 -5.06
C TRP A 179 3.24 5.79 -5.68
N LYS A 180 3.20 6.18 -6.96
CA LYS A 180 4.36 6.71 -7.68
C LYS A 180 4.91 7.97 -7.01
N GLU A 181 4.07 8.96 -6.72
CA GLU A 181 4.47 10.19 -6.01
C GLU A 181 5.06 9.90 -4.64
N THR A 182 4.52 8.91 -3.92
CA THR A 182 5.05 8.49 -2.63
C THR A 182 6.45 7.89 -2.78
N PHE A 183 6.69 7.05 -3.79
CA PHE A 183 8.01 6.52 -4.08
C PHE A 183 8.98 7.61 -4.55
N ASP A 184 8.57 8.49 -5.46
CA ASP A 184 9.37 9.63 -5.90
C ASP A 184 9.78 10.48 -4.70
N LYS A 185 8.85 10.71 -3.75
CA LYS A 185 9.17 11.43 -2.52
C LYS A 185 10.17 10.68 -1.64
N MET A 186 10.09 9.36 -1.55
CA MET A 186 11.09 8.55 -0.84
C MET A 186 12.47 8.64 -1.49
N LYS A 187 12.57 8.74 -2.82
CA LYS A 187 13.82 8.98 -3.54
C LYS A 187 14.42 10.34 -3.18
N GLU A 188 13.61 11.40 -3.21
CA GLU A 188 14.04 12.75 -2.81
C GLU A 188 14.59 12.79 -1.37
N LEU A 189 13.94 12.04 -0.48
CA LEU A 189 14.31 11.94 0.93
C LEU A 189 15.46 10.94 1.19
N LYS A 190 16.02 10.33 0.14
CA LYS A 190 17.06 9.29 0.23
C LYS A 190 16.67 8.10 1.11
N ILE A 191 15.38 7.77 1.15
CA ILE A 191 14.87 6.56 1.80
C ILE A 191 15.07 5.35 0.88
N ILE A 192 14.95 5.54 -0.43
CA ILE A 192 15.18 4.51 -1.46
C ILE A 192 16.09 5.06 -2.58
N PRO A 193 16.75 4.20 -3.37
CA PRO A 193 17.59 4.63 -4.49
C PRO A 193 16.78 5.36 -5.57
N ALA A 194 17.43 6.31 -6.25
CA ALA A 194 16.86 7.06 -7.39
C ALA A 194 16.53 6.17 -8.59
#